data_AF-A0A7G6TZN1-F1
#
_entry.id   AF-A0A7G6TZN1-F1
#
_cell.length_a   1.000
_cell.length_b   1.000
_cell.length_c   1.000
_cell.angle_alpha   90.00
_cell.angle_beta   90.00
_cell.angle_gamma   90.00
#
_symmetry.space_group_name_H-M   'P 1'
#
loop_
_entity.id
_entity.type
_entity.pdbx_description
1 polymer ?
#
loop_
_entity_poly.entity_id
_entity_poly.type
_entity_poly.pdbx_seq_one_letter_code
_entity_poly.pdbx_strand_id
1 'polypeptide(L)'
;MAVHKRASQRSERFDSSMRPTPKLSFDARFPMSSFRCHICVAVASAALLFVTSLSAQADNACRPPVNQRMIAGCTEIIDNPTATTAERAEAMSYRGAAQIHLGDLDRALADFSTFIAMKPDSAQGYSMRAKVYERLKSHDLAIADYDRAIALDPNYALAYASRGAEFDLKGGYQTRTQGSR
;
A
#
# COMPACT_ATOMS: atom_id res chain seq x y z
N MET A 1 5.06 5.28 59.98
CA MET A 1 6.17 4.45 59.45
C MET A 1 5.52 3.32 58.64
N ALA A 2 5.86 2.98 57.40
CA ALA A 2 6.84 3.44 56.43
C ALA A 2 6.33 3.06 55.03
N VAL A 3 6.75 3.84 54.04
CA VAL A 3 6.47 3.72 52.60
C VAL A 3 7.24 2.53 52.01
N HIS A 4 6.61 1.72 51.16
CA HIS A 4 7.34 0.90 50.18
C HIS A 4 6.72 0.97 48.79
N LYS A 5 7.27 1.89 47.99
CA LYS A 5 7.30 1.89 46.52
C LYS A 5 8.39 0.89 46.09
N ARG A 6 8.10 -0.04 45.17
CA ARG A 6 9.14 -0.65 44.31
C ARG A 6 8.64 -0.79 42.88
N ALA A 7 9.37 -0.09 42.00
CA ALA A 7 9.31 -0.15 40.56
C ALA A 7 9.87 -1.48 40.04
N SER A 8 9.35 -1.96 38.92
CA SER A 8 9.93 -3.05 38.13
C SER A 8 10.28 -2.51 36.75
N GLN A 9 11.56 -2.21 36.53
CA GLN A 9 12.18 -2.10 35.22
C GLN A 9 13.25 -3.19 35.17
N ARG A 10 13.06 -4.18 34.30
CA ARG A 10 14.06 -5.23 34.04
C ARG A 10 14.78 -4.89 32.75
N SER A 11 15.99 -4.37 32.90
CA SER A 11 16.99 -4.21 31.84
C SER A 11 17.52 -5.58 31.42
N GLU A 12 17.31 -5.98 30.16
CA GLU A 12 18.06 -7.09 29.59
C GLU A 12 19.34 -6.57 28.93
N ARG A 13 20.42 -7.20 29.40
CA ARG A 13 21.83 -6.92 29.19
C ARG A 13 22.22 -7.67 27.93
N PHE A 14 22.46 -6.96 26.83
CA PHE A 14 23.00 -7.56 25.61
C PHE A 14 24.53 -7.51 25.67
N ASP A 15 25.13 -8.65 25.99
CA ASP A 15 26.55 -8.93 25.78
C ASP A 15 26.71 -9.53 24.38
N SER A 16 27.56 -8.91 23.56
CA SER A 16 28.08 -9.52 22.33
C SER A 16 29.44 -8.89 22.02
N SER A 17 30.45 -9.69 22.36
CA SER A 17 31.87 -9.52 22.10
C SER A 17 32.23 -9.23 20.64
N MET A 18 33.15 -8.27 20.46
CA MET A 18 34.28 -8.24 19.53
C MET A 18 34.09 -8.74 18.07
N ARG A 19 34.36 -7.82 17.11
CA ARG A 19 35.64 -7.82 16.39
C ARG A 19 35.94 -6.48 15.68
N PRO A 20 37.22 -6.07 15.59
CA PRO A 20 37.64 -4.73 15.21
C PRO A 20 37.65 -4.50 13.69
N THR A 21 37.31 -3.28 13.28
CA THR A 21 37.45 -2.77 11.90
C THR A 21 38.94 -2.54 11.57
N PRO A 22 39.48 -3.06 10.45
CA PRO A 22 40.79 -2.65 9.99
C PRO A 22 40.73 -1.25 9.38
N LYS A 23 41.42 -0.30 9.99
CA LYS A 23 41.76 0.99 9.39
C LYS A 23 42.80 0.73 8.29
N LEU A 24 42.39 0.73 7.02
CA LEU A 24 43.34 0.87 5.92
C LEU A 24 43.62 2.36 5.70
N SER A 25 44.75 2.80 6.25
CA SER A 25 45.45 4.00 5.85
C SER A 25 46.04 3.79 4.45
N PHE A 26 45.53 4.53 3.48
CA PHE A 26 45.98 4.52 2.09
C PHE A 26 47.13 5.53 1.93
N ASP A 27 48.34 5.12 2.28
CA ASP A 27 49.56 5.79 1.85
C ASP A 27 49.95 5.24 0.47
N ALA A 28 49.55 5.95 -0.59
CA ALA A 28 49.94 5.63 -1.95
C ALA A 28 50.75 6.77 -2.56
N ARG A 29 52.06 6.68 -2.35
CA ARG A 29 53.08 7.44 -3.06
C ARG A 29 53.29 6.76 -4.42
N PHE A 30 52.53 7.15 -5.45
CA PHE A 30 52.72 6.64 -6.81
C PHE A 30 53.71 7.53 -7.58
N PRO A 31 54.84 6.98 -8.09
CA PRO A 31 55.73 7.73 -8.95
C PRO A 31 55.11 7.95 -10.34
N MET A 32 55.16 9.20 -10.81
CA MET A 32 54.87 9.57 -12.18
C MET A 32 55.96 9.02 -13.12
N SER A 33 55.63 8.02 -13.94
CA SER A 33 56.38 7.75 -15.17
C SER A 33 55.54 7.00 -16.19
N SER A 34 55.09 7.76 -17.20
CA SER A 34 54.91 7.38 -18.61
C SER A 34 54.59 5.92 -18.96
N PHE A 35 53.31 5.55 -18.97
CA PHE A 35 52.80 4.52 -19.87
C PHE A 35 51.40 4.90 -20.37
N ARG A 36 51.34 5.44 -21.61
CA ARG A 36 50.12 5.51 -22.40
C ARG A 36 49.66 4.08 -22.65
N CYS A 37 48.59 3.63 -21.99
CA CYS A 37 47.94 2.36 -22.29
C CYS A 37 46.43 2.55 -22.27
N HIS A 38 45.78 2.23 -23.40
CA HIS A 38 44.38 2.47 -23.75
C HIS A 38 43.35 1.65 -22.93
N ILE A 39 43.63 1.33 -21.67
CA ILE A 39 42.80 0.45 -20.82
C ILE A 39 41.90 1.25 -19.85
N CYS A 40 41.99 2.58 -19.80
CA CYS A 40 41.14 3.39 -18.92
C CYS A 40 39.69 3.61 -19.41
N VAL A 41 39.32 3.21 -20.63
CA VAL A 41 37.94 3.40 -21.14
C VAL A 41 36.99 2.26 -20.72
N ALA A 42 37.49 1.12 -20.24
CA ALA A 42 36.65 -0.06 -20.01
C ALA A 42 36.01 -0.14 -18.60
N VAL A 43 36.45 0.65 -17.61
CA VAL A 43 35.92 0.58 -16.24
C VAL A 43 34.76 1.56 -16.00
N ALA A 44 34.54 2.52 -16.91
CA ALA A 44 33.42 3.46 -16.81
C ALA A 44 32.09 2.87 -17.35
N SER A 45 32.13 1.81 -18.16
CA SER A 45 30.95 1.26 -18.84
C SER A 45 30.23 0.17 -18.04
N ALA A 46 30.86 -0.40 -17.01
CA ALA A 46 30.29 -1.47 -16.19
C ALA A 46 29.36 -0.94 -15.07
N ALA A 47 29.47 0.34 -14.71
CA ALA A 47 28.63 0.95 -13.67
C ALA A 47 27.19 1.25 -14.14
N LEU A 48 26.94 1.30 -15.46
CA LEU A 48 25.62 1.62 -16.02
C LEU A 48 24.71 0.40 -16.20
N LEU A 49 25.25 -0.83 -16.15
CA LEU A 49 24.47 -2.06 -16.28
C LEU A 49 23.99 -2.63 -14.93
N PHE A 50 24.39 -2.03 -13.80
CA PHE A 50 23.90 -2.41 -12.47
C PHE A 50 22.72 -1.56 -11.99
N VAL A 51 22.35 -0.49 -12.70
CA VAL A 51 21.27 0.42 -12.28
C VAL A 51 19.91 0.05 -12.90
N THR A 52 19.88 -0.77 -13.95
CA THR A 52 18.62 -1.11 -14.65
C THR A 52 17.84 -2.28 -14.04
N SER A 53 18.32 -2.91 -12.96
CA SER A 53 17.64 -4.06 -12.34
C SER A 53 16.93 -3.75 -11.01
N LEU A 54 17.14 -2.58 -10.39
CA LEU A 54 16.53 -2.31 -9.08
C LEU A 54 15.06 -1.88 -9.14
N SER A 55 14.60 -1.37 -10.29
CA SER A 55 13.17 -1.07 -10.48
C SER A 55 12.33 -2.29 -10.84
N ALA A 56 12.94 -3.40 -11.28
CA ALA A 56 12.20 -4.57 -11.78
C ALA A 56 11.69 -5.53 -10.67
N GLN A 57 12.05 -5.30 -9.41
CA GLN A 57 11.70 -6.21 -8.31
C GLN A 57 10.42 -5.82 -7.55
N ALA A 58 9.95 -4.56 -7.65
CA ALA A 58 8.75 -4.08 -6.96
C ALA A 58 7.44 -4.41 -7.72
N ASP A 59 7.52 -4.59 -9.04
CA ASP A 59 6.36 -4.72 -9.92
C ASP A 59 5.55 -6.02 -9.70
N ASN A 60 6.16 -7.02 -9.06
CA ASN A 60 5.57 -8.35 -8.87
C ASN A 60 4.88 -8.51 -7.50
N ALA A 61 5.10 -7.59 -6.55
CA ALA A 61 4.67 -7.76 -5.17
C ALA A 61 3.19 -7.39 -4.95
N CYS A 62 2.68 -6.45 -5.75
CA CYS A 62 1.28 -6.00 -5.72
C CYS A 62 0.49 -6.57 -6.91
N ARG A 63 0.62 -7.89 -7.17
CA ARG A 63 -0.13 -8.60 -8.22
C ARG A 63 -0.71 -9.91 -7.68
N PRO A 64 -1.90 -10.37 -8.13
CA PRO A 64 -2.54 -11.60 -7.67
C PRO A 64 -1.63 -12.86 -7.73
N PRO A 65 -1.87 -13.85 -6.86
CA PRO A 65 -3.08 -14.07 -6.07
C PRO A 65 -3.18 -13.25 -4.76
N VAL A 66 -4.41 -12.98 -4.31
CA VAL A 66 -4.71 -12.30 -3.04
C VAL A 66 -4.22 -13.15 -1.87
N ASN A 67 -3.21 -12.68 -1.16
CA ASN A 67 -2.67 -13.28 0.05
C ASN A 67 -2.04 -12.20 0.95
N GLN A 68 -1.62 -12.54 2.17
CA GLN A 68 -0.98 -11.59 3.07
C GLN A 68 0.31 -10.98 2.50
N ARG A 69 1.07 -11.75 1.70
CA ARG A 69 2.28 -11.27 1.04
C ARG A 69 2.00 -10.16 0.02
N MET A 70 0.87 -10.24 -0.69
CA MET A 70 0.42 -9.22 -1.63
C MET A 70 0.12 -7.90 -0.91
N ILE A 71 -0.51 -7.94 0.27
CA ILE A 71 -0.77 -6.74 1.08
C ILE A 71 0.54 -6.07 1.50
N ALA A 72 1.54 -6.86 1.91
CA ALA A 72 2.87 -6.35 2.24
C ALA A 72 3.52 -5.68 1.01
N GLY A 73 3.48 -6.34 -0.15
CA GLY A 73 3.99 -5.79 -1.40
C GLY A 73 3.35 -4.47 -1.82
N CYS A 74 2.01 -4.37 -1.75
CA CYS A 74 1.33 -3.11 -2.03
C CYS A 74 1.68 -2.02 -0.99
N THR A 75 1.93 -2.40 0.27
CA THR A 75 2.34 -1.45 1.32
C THR A 75 3.72 -0.86 1.04
N GLU A 76 4.67 -1.68 0.58
CA GLU A 76 6.00 -1.20 0.18
C GLU A 76 5.92 -0.16 -0.93
N ILE A 77 5.04 -0.34 -1.92
CA ILE A 77 4.84 0.64 -3.00
C ILE A 77 4.20 1.93 -2.46
N ILE A 78 3.22 1.81 -1.56
CA ILE A 78 2.53 2.96 -0.97
C ILE A 78 3.48 3.84 -0.16
N ASP A 79 4.36 3.21 0.62
CA ASP A 79 5.32 3.91 1.48
C ASP A 79 6.60 4.34 0.73
N ASN A 80 6.77 3.90 -0.51
CA ASN A 80 7.93 4.26 -1.32
C ASN A 80 7.90 5.76 -1.69
N PRO A 81 8.88 6.57 -1.27
CA PRO A 81 8.92 8.00 -1.58
C PRO A 81 9.10 8.28 -3.07
N THR A 82 9.68 7.36 -3.83
CA THR A 82 9.90 7.51 -5.28
C THR A 82 8.70 7.07 -6.12
N ALA A 83 7.70 6.41 -5.52
CA ALA A 83 6.51 6.02 -6.25
C ALA A 83 5.76 7.26 -6.75
N THR A 84 5.10 7.13 -7.88
CA THR A 84 4.21 8.14 -8.44
C THR A 84 2.86 8.10 -7.73
N THR A 85 2.09 9.18 -7.85
CA THR A 85 0.70 9.20 -7.35
C THR A 85 -0.16 8.13 -8.02
N ALA A 86 0.08 7.83 -9.30
CA ALA A 86 -0.65 6.80 -10.04
C ALA A 86 -0.36 5.40 -9.49
N GLU A 87 0.92 5.07 -9.25
CA GLU A 87 1.34 3.78 -8.68
C GLU A 87 0.82 3.60 -7.25
N ARG A 88 0.93 4.64 -6.41
CA ARG A 88 0.37 4.58 -5.04
C ARG A 88 -1.13 4.35 -5.05
N ALA A 89 -1.86 5.06 -5.89
CA ALA A 89 -3.30 4.86 -6.03
C ALA A 89 -3.62 3.44 -6.49
N GLU A 90 -2.94 2.93 -7.52
CA GLU A 90 -3.15 1.56 -7.99
C GLU A 90 -2.85 0.51 -6.90
N ALA A 91 -1.76 0.68 -6.16
CA ALA A 91 -1.41 -0.18 -5.04
C ALA A 91 -2.47 -0.13 -3.92
N MET A 92 -3.02 1.05 -3.59
CA MET A 92 -4.13 1.20 -2.64
C MET A 92 -5.38 0.46 -3.11
N SER A 93 -5.70 0.53 -4.41
CA SER A 93 -6.86 -0.18 -4.97
C SER A 93 -6.72 -1.70 -4.84
N TYR A 94 -5.55 -2.25 -5.17
CA TYR A 94 -5.29 -3.69 -5.02
C TYR A 94 -5.27 -4.13 -3.56
N ARG A 95 -4.63 -3.35 -2.68
CA ARG A 95 -4.58 -3.63 -1.24
C ARG A 95 -5.96 -3.58 -0.60
N GLY A 96 -6.76 -2.56 -0.91
CA GLY A 96 -8.14 -2.42 -0.45
C GLY A 96 -9.04 -3.58 -0.92
N ALA A 97 -8.91 -4.00 -2.18
CA ALA A 97 -9.66 -5.16 -2.69
C ALA A 97 -9.31 -6.43 -1.92
N ALA A 98 -8.02 -6.69 -1.66
CA ALA A 98 -7.59 -7.84 -0.85
C ALA A 98 -8.10 -7.76 0.60
N GLN A 99 -8.09 -6.59 1.20
CA GLN A 99 -8.60 -6.37 2.56
C GLN A 99 -10.11 -6.67 2.66
N ILE A 100 -10.91 -6.32 1.63
CA ILE A 100 -12.33 -6.74 1.56
C ILE A 100 -12.46 -8.26 1.60
N HIS A 101 -11.62 -8.98 0.86
CA HIS A 101 -11.63 -10.45 0.85
C HIS A 101 -11.25 -11.04 2.21
N LEU A 102 -10.33 -10.40 2.94
CA LEU A 102 -9.92 -10.81 4.28
C LEU A 102 -10.86 -10.31 5.39
N GLY A 103 -11.83 -9.45 5.06
CA GLY A 103 -12.77 -8.89 6.03
C GLY A 103 -12.24 -7.68 6.82
N ASP A 104 -11.08 -7.14 6.44
CA ASP A 104 -10.49 -5.93 7.05
C ASP A 104 -11.10 -4.67 6.42
N LEU A 105 -12.39 -4.46 6.69
CA LEU A 105 -13.19 -3.43 6.01
C LEU A 105 -12.76 -2.00 6.36
N ASP A 106 -12.28 -1.76 7.59
CA ASP A 106 -11.85 -0.43 8.02
C ASP A 106 -10.59 0.03 7.25
N ARG A 107 -9.62 -0.87 7.07
CA ARG A 107 -8.44 -0.56 6.25
C ARG A 107 -8.79 -0.41 4.78
N ALA A 108 -9.70 -1.24 4.25
CA ALA A 108 -10.16 -1.11 2.88
C ALA A 108 -10.83 0.25 2.65
N LEU A 109 -11.64 0.71 3.62
CA LEU A 109 -12.31 2.00 3.56
C LEU A 109 -11.30 3.16 3.52
N ALA A 110 -10.24 3.09 4.33
CA ALA A 110 -9.18 4.09 4.35
C ALA A 110 -8.41 4.13 3.02
N ASP A 111 -8.06 2.96 2.47
CA ASP A 111 -7.35 2.84 1.19
C ASP A 111 -8.19 3.41 0.04
N PHE A 112 -9.48 3.05 -0.06
CA PHE A 112 -10.34 3.59 -1.12
C PHE A 112 -10.68 5.08 -0.93
N SER A 113 -10.77 5.57 0.30
CA SER A 113 -10.96 7.00 0.55
C SER A 113 -9.74 7.81 0.11
N THR A 114 -8.53 7.31 0.40
CA THR A 114 -7.28 7.94 -0.04
C THR A 114 -7.13 7.84 -1.56
N PHE A 115 -7.49 6.70 -2.15
CA PHE A 115 -7.54 6.52 -3.61
C PHE A 115 -8.43 7.57 -4.30
N ILE A 116 -9.65 7.77 -3.80
CA ILE A 116 -10.59 8.77 -4.35
C ILE A 116 -10.04 10.18 -4.19
N ALA A 117 -9.36 10.49 -3.08
CA ALA A 117 -8.71 11.79 -2.90
C ALA A 117 -7.59 12.04 -3.94
N MET A 118 -6.91 10.98 -4.38
CA MET A 118 -5.90 11.06 -5.44
C MET A 118 -6.50 11.05 -6.86
N LYS A 119 -7.61 10.34 -7.07
CA LYS A 119 -8.30 10.15 -8.36
C LYS A 119 -9.81 10.41 -8.21
N PRO A 120 -10.22 11.69 -8.07
CA PRO A 120 -11.61 12.05 -7.75
C PRO A 120 -12.60 11.86 -8.90
N ASP A 121 -12.10 11.58 -10.10
CA ASP A 121 -12.85 11.28 -11.32
C ASP A 121 -12.94 9.77 -11.61
N SER A 122 -12.42 8.92 -10.72
CA SER A 122 -12.46 7.47 -10.89
C SER A 122 -13.80 6.88 -10.45
N ALA A 123 -14.66 6.54 -11.42
CA ALA A 123 -15.89 5.78 -11.15
C ALA A 123 -15.62 4.46 -10.40
N GLN A 124 -14.53 3.77 -10.75
CA GLN A 124 -14.08 2.56 -10.07
C GLN A 124 -13.78 2.79 -8.59
N GLY A 125 -13.12 3.90 -8.23
CA GLY A 125 -12.81 4.23 -6.84
C GLY A 125 -14.05 4.32 -5.97
N TYR A 126 -15.05 5.07 -6.43
CA TYR A 126 -16.34 5.17 -5.75
C TYR A 126 -17.07 3.82 -5.68
N SER A 127 -17.12 3.05 -6.78
CA SER A 127 -17.75 1.73 -6.76
C SER A 127 -17.06 0.75 -5.80
N MET A 128 -15.74 0.82 -5.64
CA MET A 128 -15.02 -0.04 -4.70
C MET A 128 -15.26 0.36 -3.25
N ARG A 129 -15.33 1.67 -2.96
CA ARG A 129 -15.71 2.15 -1.61
C ARG A 129 -17.16 1.80 -1.27
N ALA A 130 -18.08 1.91 -2.22
CA ALA A 130 -19.46 1.47 -2.08
C ALA A 130 -19.55 -0.01 -1.67
N LYS A 131 -18.73 -0.87 -2.27
CA LYS A 131 -18.65 -2.30 -1.92
C LYS A 131 -18.17 -2.53 -0.49
N VAL A 132 -17.33 -1.65 0.07
CA VAL A 132 -16.97 -1.70 1.49
C VAL A 132 -18.20 -1.36 2.34
N TYR A 133 -18.94 -0.31 1.99
CA TYR A 133 -20.17 0.07 2.69
C TYR A 133 -21.27 -0.99 2.62
N GLU A 134 -21.43 -1.69 1.49
CA GLU A 134 -22.30 -2.86 1.35
C GLU A 134 -21.96 -3.92 2.42
N ARG A 135 -20.67 -4.27 2.55
CA ARG A 135 -20.18 -5.24 3.53
C ARG A 135 -20.38 -4.77 4.98
N LEU A 136 -20.36 -3.46 5.21
CA LEU A 136 -20.69 -2.82 6.50
C LEU A 136 -22.20 -2.62 6.70
N LYS A 137 -23.06 -3.03 5.75
CA LYS A 137 -24.52 -2.79 5.76
C LYS A 137 -24.90 -1.32 5.88
N SER A 138 -24.01 -0.43 5.43
CA SER A 138 -24.22 1.01 5.39
C SER A 138 -24.87 1.41 4.05
N HIS A 139 -26.10 0.93 3.83
CA HIS A 139 -26.79 0.99 2.54
C HIS A 139 -26.88 2.41 1.97
N ASP A 140 -27.13 3.42 2.81
CA ASP A 140 -27.21 4.83 2.36
C ASP A 140 -25.89 5.34 1.78
N LEU A 141 -24.78 4.98 2.41
CA LEU A 141 -23.44 5.38 1.94
C LEU A 141 -23.04 4.61 0.68
N ALA A 142 -23.38 3.32 0.60
CA ALA A 142 -23.15 2.52 -0.59
C ALA A 142 -23.90 3.10 -1.80
N ILE A 143 -25.19 3.43 -1.64
CA ILE A 143 -26.01 4.03 -2.70
C ILE A 143 -25.40 5.36 -3.16
N ALA A 144 -24.99 6.24 -2.23
CA ALA A 144 -24.40 7.53 -2.57
C ALA A 144 -23.11 7.39 -3.38
N ASP A 145 -22.24 6.44 -3.03
CA ASP A 145 -21.01 6.19 -3.79
C ASP A 145 -21.30 5.54 -5.15
N TYR A 146 -22.28 4.64 -5.27
CA TYR A 146 -22.69 4.12 -6.57
C TYR A 146 -23.30 5.20 -7.46
N ASP A 147 -24.10 6.11 -6.90
CA ASP A 147 -24.62 7.28 -7.63
C ASP A 147 -23.49 8.14 -8.18
N ARG A 148 -22.44 8.36 -7.37
CA ARG A 148 -21.27 9.10 -7.82
C ARG A 148 -20.50 8.35 -8.92
N ALA A 149 -20.35 7.03 -8.80
CA ALA A 149 -19.72 6.21 -9.83
C ALA A 149 -20.48 6.27 -11.17
N ILE A 150 -21.81 6.18 -11.13
CA ILE A 150 -22.69 6.30 -12.31
C ILE A 150 -22.62 7.70 -12.93
N ALA A 151 -22.55 8.74 -12.11
CA ALA A 151 -22.42 10.12 -12.61
C ALA A 151 -21.08 10.35 -13.34
N LEU A 152 -20.02 9.64 -12.95
CA LEU A 152 -18.70 9.70 -13.59
C LEU A 152 -18.63 8.80 -14.84
N ASP A 153 -19.22 7.61 -14.78
CA ASP A 153 -19.33 6.69 -15.92
C ASP A 153 -20.78 6.17 -16.03
N PRO A 154 -21.61 6.79 -16.88
CA PRO A 154 -22.99 6.36 -17.11
C PRO A 154 -23.13 4.96 -17.71
N ASN A 155 -22.05 4.36 -18.23
CA ASN A 155 -22.05 3.00 -18.77
C ASN A 155 -21.56 1.96 -17.75
N TYR A 156 -21.32 2.35 -16.50
CA TYR A 156 -20.80 1.45 -15.48
C TYR A 156 -21.89 0.48 -14.96
N ALA A 157 -22.17 -0.56 -15.74
CA ALA A 157 -23.26 -1.51 -15.49
C ALA A 157 -23.23 -2.14 -14.09
N LEU A 158 -22.03 -2.42 -13.55
CA LEU A 158 -21.86 -2.97 -12.20
C LEU A 158 -22.43 -2.02 -11.14
N ALA A 159 -22.20 -0.71 -11.27
CA ALA A 159 -22.68 0.27 -10.29
C ALA A 159 -24.21 0.35 -10.27
N TYR A 160 -24.88 0.25 -11.44
CA TYR A 160 -26.35 0.18 -11.50
C TYR A 160 -26.90 -1.07 -10.82
N ALA A 161 -26.32 -2.24 -11.13
CA ALA A 161 -26.77 -3.51 -10.55
C ALA A 161 -26.62 -3.51 -9.02
N SER A 162 -25.44 -3.10 -8.52
CA SER A 162 -25.19 -3.03 -7.08
C SER A 162 -26.07 -1.99 -6.39
N ARG A 163 -26.26 -0.80 -6.97
CA ARG A 163 -27.16 0.22 -6.40
C ARG A 163 -28.60 -0.27 -6.28
N GLY A 164 -29.11 -0.99 -7.28
CA GLY A 164 -30.44 -1.60 -7.23
C GLY A 164 -30.60 -2.56 -6.04
N ALA A 165 -29.62 -3.45 -5.86
CA ALA A 165 -29.60 -4.38 -4.73
C ALA A 165 -29.59 -3.65 -3.37
N GLU A 166 -28.85 -2.55 -3.25
CA GLU A 166 -28.81 -1.76 -2.01
C GLU A 166 -30.15 -1.08 -1.70
N PHE A 167 -30.92 -0.64 -2.69
CA PHE A 167 -32.27 -0.12 -2.48
C PHE A 167 -33.22 -1.19 -1.93
N ASP A 168 -33.18 -2.39 -2.50
CA ASP A 168 -33.99 -3.52 -2.04
C ASP A 168 -33.66 -3.89 -0.59
N LEU A 169 -32.37 -3.95 -0.26
CA LEU A 169 -31.89 -4.22 1.10
C LEU A 169 -32.33 -3.13 2.08
N LYS A 170 -32.19 -1.85 1.71
CA LYS A 170 -32.64 -0.72 2.52
C LYS A 170 -34.16 -0.78 2.80
N GLY A 171 -34.97 -1.04 1.76
CA GLY A 171 -36.42 -1.17 1.90
C GLY A 171 -36.83 -2.34 2.81
N GLY A 172 -36.17 -3.49 2.66
CA GLY A 172 -36.36 -4.66 3.53
C GLY A 172 -35.93 -4.41 4.98
N TYR A 173 -34.89 -3.61 5.20
CA TYR A 173 -34.44 -3.24 6.55
C TYR A 173 -35.46 -2.34 7.25
N GLN A 174 -35.98 -1.33 6.54
CA GLN A 174 -36.96 -0.40 7.10
C GLN A 174 -38.26 -1.10 7.51
N THR A 175 -38.79 -2.00 6.67
CA THR A 175 -40.00 -2.77 6.97
C THR A 175 -39.83 -3.67 8.19
N ARG A 176 -38.68 -4.34 8.35
CA ARG A 176 -38.39 -5.16 9.54
C ARG A 176 -38.37 -4.33 10.84
N THR A 177 -37.79 -3.14 10.79
CA THR A 177 -37.71 -2.26 11.98
C THR A 177 -39.03 -1.61 12.36
N GLN A 178 -39.96 -1.45 11.40
CA GLN A 178 -41.30 -0.89 11.65
C GLN A 178 -42.32 -1.95 12.07
N GLY A 179 -42.19 -3.21 11.61
CA GLY A 179 -43.09 -4.31 11.96
C GLY A 179 -42.80 -5.00 13.30
N SER A 180 -41.82 -4.54 14.08
CA SER A 180 -41.43 -5.11 15.38
C SER A 180 -41.91 -4.30 16.59
N ARG A 181 -43.07 -3.61 16.47
CA ARG A 181 -43.71 -2.86 17.56
C ARG A 181 -45.12 -3.37 17.83
#